data_AF-A0A9W5YHH2-F1
#
_entry.id   AF-A0A9W5YHH2-F1
#
_cell.length_a   1.000
_cell.length_b   1.000
_cell.length_c   1.000
_cell.angle_alpha   90.00
_cell.angle_beta   90.00
_cell.angle_gamma   90.00
#
_symmetry.space_group_name_H-M   'P 1'
#
loop_
_entity.id
_entity.type
_entity.pdbx_description
1 polymer ?
#
loop_
_entity_poly.entity_id
_entity_poly.type
_entity_poly.pdbx_seq_one_letter_code
_entity_poly.pdbx_strand_id
1 'polypeptide(L)'
;MAPTTTRPWADGPWPLIETPSKTQDISKHEALYIANEMAFAHNAMLRGLNALYLQAEQITELQDIADFLVFLRSWAGWVSHHHTLEEEQMFPQFEGVMKQPNFLQGNVDEHHTFQPVLKQLLAYGTETNPADYKASTVRSLIEQMAPSFREHLANEITSLASMEPYDGPALLKVYKDCEAEAGKQDKNVIPPMVLGLRDITFEGGNQWPAMPPFSTHFVHYLFARKHAGAWRFLPSDTWGNPRPLAFGK
;
A
#
# COMPACT_ATOMS: atom_id res chain seq x y z
N MET A 1 1.68 -33.17 -22.05
CA MET A 1 1.95 -31.72 -22.04
C MET A 1 2.24 -31.34 -20.60
N ALA A 2 3.39 -30.75 -20.30
CA ALA A 2 3.65 -30.21 -18.95
C ALA A 2 2.66 -29.06 -18.70
N PRO A 3 2.05 -28.94 -17.52
CA PRO A 3 1.23 -27.78 -17.22
C PRO A 3 2.14 -26.55 -17.29
N THR A 4 1.83 -25.61 -18.19
CA THR A 4 2.38 -24.26 -18.15
C THR A 4 1.93 -23.65 -16.83
N THR A 5 2.78 -23.72 -15.81
CA THR A 5 2.58 -23.02 -14.54
C THR A 5 2.66 -21.53 -14.83
N THR A 6 1.52 -20.89 -15.11
CA THR A 6 1.39 -19.44 -15.09
C THR A 6 1.76 -18.97 -13.69
N ARG A 7 2.85 -18.22 -13.58
CA ARG A 7 3.28 -17.64 -12.30
C ARG A 7 2.15 -16.79 -11.72
N PRO A 8 1.88 -16.86 -10.41
CA PRO A 8 0.79 -16.10 -9.78
C PRO A 8 1.04 -14.60 -9.88
N TRP A 9 -0.05 -13.85 -9.77
CA TRP A 9 -0.03 -12.41 -9.58
C TRP A 9 -0.43 -12.07 -8.14
N ALA A 10 -0.32 -10.80 -7.73
CA ALA A 10 -0.48 -10.38 -6.34
C ALA A 10 -1.91 -9.91 -5.98
N ASP A 11 -2.93 -10.57 -6.52
CA ASP A 11 -4.35 -10.30 -6.27
C ASP A 11 -4.96 -11.13 -5.12
N GLY A 12 -4.18 -12.05 -4.54
CA GLY A 12 -4.52 -12.81 -3.34
C GLY A 12 -3.28 -13.29 -2.57
N PRO A 13 -3.46 -13.94 -1.41
CA PRO A 13 -4.72 -14.47 -0.88
C PRO A 13 -5.60 -13.43 -0.17
N TRP A 14 -5.10 -12.24 0.16
CA TRP A 14 -5.93 -11.18 0.73
C TRP A 14 -6.54 -10.35 -0.39
N PRO A 15 -7.88 -10.37 -0.54
CA PRO A 15 -8.55 -9.76 -1.68
C PRO A 15 -8.47 -8.24 -1.62
N LEU A 16 -8.36 -7.66 -2.81
CA LEU A 16 -8.44 -6.22 -3.00
C LEU A 16 -9.82 -5.67 -2.58
N ILE A 17 -9.89 -4.36 -2.39
CA ILE A 17 -11.08 -3.60 -2.02
C ILE A 17 -11.69 -3.03 -3.29
N GLU A 18 -13.01 -3.20 -3.46
CA GLU A 18 -13.77 -2.53 -4.52
C GLU A 18 -13.70 -1.01 -4.30
N THR A 19 -13.35 -0.25 -5.34
CA THR A 19 -13.21 1.20 -5.19
C THR A 19 -14.58 1.89 -5.25
N PRO A 20 -14.78 3.01 -4.53
CA PRO A 20 -15.99 3.84 -4.65
C PRO A 20 -16.36 4.18 -6.10
N SER A 21 -15.38 4.44 -6.98
CA SER A 21 -15.62 4.74 -8.40
C SER A 21 -16.29 3.61 -9.18
N LYS A 22 -16.28 2.38 -8.65
CA LYS A 22 -16.94 1.24 -9.27
C LYS A 22 -18.46 1.31 -9.19
N THR A 23 -18.99 1.87 -8.10
CA THR A 23 -20.42 1.85 -7.77
C THR A 23 -21.02 3.24 -7.61
N GLN A 24 -20.19 4.27 -7.45
CA GLN A 24 -20.59 5.64 -7.16
C GLN A 24 -19.92 6.64 -8.11
N ASP A 25 -20.56 7.80 -8.28
CA ASP A 25 -19.99 8.92 -9.00
C ASP A 25 -19.14 9.77 -8.04
N ILE A 26 -17.84 9.49 -8.04
CA ILE A 26 -16.86 10.15 -7.15
C ILE A 26 -16.67 11.64 -7.45
N SER A 27 -17.23 12.16 -8.55
CA SER A 27 -17.18 13.59 -8.87
C SER A 27 -18.22 14.42 -8.11
N LYS A 28 -19.20 13.78 -7.46
CA LYS A 28 -20.28 14.45 -6.75
C LYS A 28 -19.86 15.12 -5.46
N HIS A 29 -18.85 14.56 -4.78
CA HIS A 29 -18.37 15.09 -3.52
C HIS A 29 -16.93 14.68 -3.23
N GLU A 30 -16.16 15.58 -2.64
CA GLU A 30 -14.75 15.37 -2.33
C GLU A 30 -14.51 14.21 -1.36
N ALA A 31 -15.44 13.93 -0.44
CA ALA A 31 -15.35 12.76 0.45
C ALA A 31 -15.33 11.43 -0.34
N LEU A 32 -16.12 11.32 -1.40
CA LEU A 32 -16.15 10.14 -2.28
C LEU A 32 -14.86 10.04 -3.10
N TYR A 33 -14.33 11.18 -3.57
CA TYR A 33 -13.02 11.23 -4.23
C TYR A 33 -11.90 10.78 -3.29
N ILE A 34 -11.85 11.30 -2.05
CA ILE A 34 -10.85 10.94 -1.04
C ILE A 34 -10.91 9.44 -0.73
N ALA A 35 -12.12 8.92 -0.43
CA ALA A 35 -12.31 7.49 -0.18
C ALA A 35 -11.84 6.63 -1.37
N ASN A 36 -11.99 7.14 -2.60
CA ASN A 36 -11.54 6.45 -3.80
C ASN A 36 -10.01 6.43 -3.97
N GLU A 37 -9.34 7.56 -3.75
CA GLU A 37 -7.88 7.62 -3.77
C GLU A 37 -7.29 6.73 -2.66
N MET A 38 -7.92 6.73 -1.48
CA MET A 38 -7.53 5.87 -0.36
C MET A 38 -7.67 4.38 -0.70
N ALA A 39 -8.77 3.98 -1.35
CA ALA A 39 -8.95 2.61 -1.79
C ALA A 39 -7.86 2.14 -2.77
N PHE A 40 -7.35 3.02 -3.65
CA PHE A 40 -6.20 2.69 -4.50
C PHE A 40 -4.90 2.53 -3.72
N ALA A 41 -4.63 3.40 -2.74
CA ALA A 41 -3.49 3.28 -1.85
C ALA A 41 -3.53 1.95 -1.06
N HIS A 42 -4.68 1.63 -0.49
CA HIS A 42 -4.92 0.38 0.24
C HIS A 42 -4.75 -0.85 -0.65
N ASN A 43 -5.23 -0.80 -1.89
CA ASN A 43 -5.03 -1.87 -2.85
C ASN A 43 -3.56 -2.05 -3.25
N ALA A 44 -2.77 -0.97 -3.32
CA ALA A 44 -1.32 -1.09 -3.48
C ALA A 44 -0.65 -1.71 -2.24
N MET A 45 -1.11 -1.40 -1.03
CA MET A 45 -0.64 -2.06 0.19
C MET A 45 -0.96 -3.56 0.20
N LEU A 46 -2.20 -3.94 -0.13
CA LEU A 46 -2.61 -5.34 -0.23
C LEU A 46 -1.84 -6.11 -1.30
N ARG A 47 -1.58 -5.49 -2.46
CA ARG A 47 -0.70 -6.08 -3.48
C ARG A 47 0.72 -6.29 -2.96
N GLY A 48 1.25 -5.38 -2.16
CA GLY A 48 2.56 -5.54 -1.53
C GLY A 48 2.58 -6.68 -0.51
N LEU A 49 1.54 -6.78 0.33
CA LEU A 49 1.35 -7.88 1.28
C LEU A 49 1.30 -9.24 0.57
N ASN A 50 0.47 -9.34 -0.47
CA ASN A 50 0.32 -10.54 -1.30
C ASN A 50 1.65 -10.89 -1.99
N ALA A 51 2.35 -9.92 -2.57
CA ALA A 51 3.64 -10.13 -3.23
C ALA A 51 4.73 -10.60 -2.27
N LEU A 52 4.77 -10.08 -1.04
CA LEU A 52 5.68 -10.53 0.01
C LEU A 52 5.38 -11.99 0.40
N TYR A 53 4.11 -12.28 0.68
CA TYR A 53 3.68 -13.61 1.12
C TYR A 53 3.95 -14.70 0.07
N LEU A 54 3.56 -14.46 -1.18
CA LEU A 54 3.67 -15.42 -2.29
C LEU A 54 5.12 -15.73 -2.69
N GLN A 55 6.06 -14.81 -2.42
CA GLN A 55 7.46 -14.96 -2.82
C GLN A 55 8.38 -15.36 -1.66
N ALA A 56 7.93 -15.23 -0.41
CA ALA A 56 8.77 -15.43 0.78
C ALA A 56 9.48 -16.79 0.83
N GLU A 57 8.82 -17.87 0.41
CA GLU A 57 9.39 -19.23 0.42
C GLU A 57 10.22 -19.58 -0.82
N GLN A 58 10.11 -18.78 -1.88
CA GLN A 58 10.66 -19.12 -3.19
C GLN A 58 12.06 -18.53 -3.42
N ILE A 59 12.48 -17.61 -2.56
CA ILE A 59 13.81 -16.98 -2.60
C ILE A 59 14.83 -17.81 -1.80
N THR A 60 15.85 -18.30 -2.48
CA THR A 60 16.90 -19.15 -1.86
C THR A 60 18.29 -18.55 -1.96
N GLU A 61 18.54 -17.70 -2.96
CA GLU A 61 19.84 -17.07 -3.17
C GLU A 61 20.04 -15.90 -2.21
N LEU A 62 21.24 -15.79 -1.63
CA LEU A 62 21.56 -14.79 -0.60
C LEU A 62 21.30 -13.35 -1.08
N GLN A 63 21.59 -13.05 -2.35
CA GLN A 63 21.35 -11.73 -2.93
C GLN A 63 19.84 -11.46 -3.11
N ASP A 64 19.07 -12.46 -3.54
CA ASP A 64 17.61 -12.32 -3.68
C ASP A 64 16.95 -12.12 -2.31
N ILE A 65 17.45 -12.78 -1.27
CA ILE A 65 17.02 -12.58 0.12
C ILE A 65 17.34 -11.16 0.59
N ALA A 66 18.55 -10.66 0.33
CA ALA A 66 18.93 -9.28 0.70
C ALA A 66 18.01 -8.25 0.02
N ASP A 67 17.72 -8.43 -1.26
CA ASP A 67 16.79 -7.59 -2.01
C ASP A 67 15.35 -7.70 -1.50
N PHE A 68 14.93 -8.90 -1.12
CA PHE A 68 13.60 -9.15 -0.54
C PHE A 68 13.43 -8.45 0.81
N LEU A 69 14.44 -8.49 1.68
CA LEU A 69 14.43 -7.77 2.95
C LEU A 69 14.33 -6.24 2.75
N VAL A 70 14.97 -5.71 1.69
CA VAL A 70 14.79 -4.30 1.28
C VAL A 70 13.34 -4.02 0.88
N PHE A 71 12.73 -4.89 0.07
CA PHE A 71 11.32 -4.73 -0.31
C PHE A 71 10.39 -4.80 0.92
N LEU A 72 10.59 -5.79 1.79
CA LEU A 72 9.80 -6.01 3.00
C LEU A 72 9.83 -4.80 3.93
N ARG A 73 11.02 -4.29 4.29
CA ARG A 73 11.12 -3.12 5.17
C ARG A 73 10.60 -1.84 4.51
N SER A 74 10.73 -1.71 3.19
CA SER A 74 10.20 -0.56 2.46
C SER A 74 8.67 -0.55 2.51
N TRP A 75 8.05 -1.70 2.26
CA TRP A 75 6.60 -1.86 2.33
C TRP A 75 6.09 -1.64 3.76
N ALA A 76 6.67 -2.34 4.74
CA ALA A 76 6.23 -2.22 6.13
C ALA A 76 6.44 -0.80 6.69
N GLY A 77 7.52 -0.13 6.30
CA GLY A 77 7.78 1.26 6.66
C GLY A 77 6.80 2.24 6.03
N TRP A 78 6.41 2.02 4.77
CA TRP A 78 5.37 2.82 4.11
C TRP A 78 4.01 2.65 4.76
N VAL A 79 3.58 1.42 5.01
CA VAL A 79 2.34 1.11 5.72
C VAL A 79 2.36 1.75 7.11
N SER A 80 3.46 1.62 7.86
CA SER A 80 3.55 2.25 9.19
C SER A 80 3.46 3.78 9.12
N HIS A 81 4.13 4.41 8.16
CA HIS A 81 4.11 5.87 8.00
C HIS A 81 2.73 6.39 7.61
N HIS A 82 2.03 5.69 6.73
CA HIS A 82 0.68 6.02 6.30
C HIS A 82 -0.30 6.12 7.48
N HIS A 83 -0.41 5.06 8.29
CA HIS A 83 -1.32 5.06 9.45
C HIS A 83 -0.88 6.04 10.55
N THR A 84 0.43 6.30 10.69
CA THR A 84 0.92 7.36 11.59
C THR A 84 0.44 8.74 11.13
N LEU A 85 0.53 9.02 9.83
CA LEU A 85 0.10 10.29 9.25
C LEU A 85 -1.42 10.49 9.38
N GLU A 86 -2.19 9.42 9.26
CA GLU A 86 -3.64 9.43 9.50
C GLU A 86 -3.98 9.84 10.93
N GLU A 87 -3.43 9.13 11.92
CA GLU A 87 -3.70 9.39 13.33
C GLU A 87 -3.19 10.76 13.80
N GLU A 88 -1.99 11.17 13.36
CA GLU A 88 -1.38 12.41 13.82
C GLU A 88 -1.91 13.65 13.11
N GLN A 89 -2.43 13.51 11.88
CA GLN A 89 -2.79 14.65 11.03
C GLN A 89 -4.15 14.50 10.34
N MET A 90 -4.35 13.46 9.53
CA MET A 90 -5.51 13.41 8.64
C MET A 90 -6.83 13.32 9.41
N PHE A 91 -6.95 12.35 10.32
CA PHE A 91 -8.19 12.12 11.06
C PHE A 91 -8.55 13.28 11.99
N PRO A 92 -7.64 13.80 12.84
CA PRO A 92 -7.97 14.96 13.68
C PRO A 92 -8.39 16.20 12.88
N GLN A 93 -7.78 16.42 11.71
CA GLN A 93 -8.13 17.55 10.85
C GLN A 93 -9.49 17.37 10.16
N PHE A 94 -9.83 16.17 9.69
CA PHE A 94 -11.17 15.86 9.20
C PHE A 94 -12.22 16.08 10.29
N GLU A 95 -11.99 15.56 11.50
CA GLU A 95 -12.88 15.74 12.65
C GLU A 95 -13.06 17.22 13.00
N GLY A 96 -12.00 18.02 12.88
CA GLY A 96 -12.05 19.47 13.05
C GLY A 96 -12.93 20.18 12.01
N VAL A 97 -12.84 19.77 10.73
CA VAL A 97 -13.72 20.27 9.64
C VAL A 97 -15.17 19.91 9.91
N MET A 98 -15.43 18.65 10.26
CA MET A 98 -16.79 18.14 10.51
C MET A 98 -17.38 18.63 11.84
N LYS A 99 -16.55 19.11 12.76
CA LYS A 99 -16.88 19.39 14.17
C LYS A 99 -17.46 18.16 14.88
N GLN A 100 -16.95 16.98 14.53
CA GLN A 100 -17.35 15.68 15.09
C GLN A 100 -16.11 15.04 15.72
N PRO A 101 -15.82 15.30 17.01
CA PRO A 101 -14.68 14.70 17.67
C PRO A 101 -14.85 13.19 17.79
N ASN A 102 -13.77 12.44 17.56
CA ASN A 102 -13.74 10.97 17.60
C ASN A 102 -14.61 10.28 16.54
N PHE A 103 -14.96 10.97 15.45
CA PHE A 103 -15.69 10.37 14.32
C PHE A 103 -14.93 9.18 13.72
N LEU A 104 -13.59 9.24 13.68
CA LEU A 104 -12.72 8.21 13.09
C LEU A 104 -12.04 7.34 14.16
N GLN A 105 -12.52 7.38 15.41
CA GLN A 105 -11.92 6.60 16.50
C GLN A 105 -11.96 5.09 16.23
N GLY A 106 -12.99 4.59 15.54
CA GLY A 106 -13.05 3.19 15.13
C GLY A 106 -11.85 2.79 14.24
N ASN A 107 -11.46 3.65 13.31
CA ASN A 107 -10.29 3.43 12.45
C ASN A 107 -8.99 3.44 13.26
N VAL A 108 -8.86 4.37 14.22
CA VAL A 108 -7.71 4.42 15.15
C VAL A 108 -7.63 3.14 15.98
N ASP A 109 -8.75 2.66 16.52
CA ASP A 109 -8.80 1.43 17.31
C ASP A 109 -8.40 0.22 16.45
N GLU A 110 -8.85 0.17 15.19
CA GLU A 110 -8.44 -0.83 14.21
C GLU A 110 -6.94 -0.77 13.89
N HIS A 111 -6.32 0.40 13.77
CA HIS A 111 -4.87 0.54 13.58
C HIS A 111 -4.10 -0.20 14.67
N HIS A 112 -4.51 0.02 15.92
CA HIS A 112 -3.87 -0.58 17.08
C HIS A 112 -3.95 -2.11 17.12
N THR A 113 -4.84 -2.73 16.33
CA THR A 113 -4.92 -4.20 16.25
C THR A 113 -3.79 -4.82 15.44
N PHE A 114 -3.36 -4.19 14.34
CA PHE A 114 -2.34 -4.75 13.44
C PHE A 114 -0.97 -4.09 13.57
N GLN A 115 -0.89 -2.83 14.02
CA GLN A 115 0.37 -2.09 14.12
C GLN A 115 1.47 -2.81 14.94
N PRO A 116 1.18 -3.50 16.06
CA PRO A 116 2.21 -4.22 16.82
C PRO A 116 2.90 -5.32 16.00
N VAL A 117 2.14 -6.03 15.15
CA VAL A 117 2.69 -7.09 14.28
C VAL A 117 3.39 -6.48 13.07
N LEU A 118 2.86 -5.39 12.52
CA LEU A 118 3.54 -4.61 11.47
C LEU A 118 4.92 -4.12 11.92
N LYS A 119 5.05 -3.64 13.16
CA LYS A 119 6.33 -3.23 13.75
C LYS A 119 7.32 -4.39 13.86
N GLN A 120 6.86 -5.59 14.21
CA GLN A 120 7.70 -6.80 14.21
C GLN A 120 8.16 -7.17 12.80
N LEU A 121 7.27 -7.08 11.81
CA LEU A 121 7.60 -7.33 10.41
C LEU A 121 8.63 -6.32 9.88
N LEU A 122 8.46 -5.04 10.19
CA LEU A 122 9.42 -3.98 9.86
C LEU A 122 10.79 -4.21 10.50
N ALA A 123 10.81 -4.53 11.80
CA ALA A 123 12.05 -4.85 12.51
C ALA A 123 12.75 -6.05 11.86
N TYR A 124 12.00 -7.11 11.55
CA TYR A 124 12.53 -8.28 10.86
C TYR A 124 13.17 -7.92 9.50
N GLY A 125 12.51 -7.11 8.67
CA GLY A 125 13.08 -6.65 7.39
C GLY A 125 14.32 -5.77 7.53
N THR A 126 14.46 -5.08 8.66
CA THR A 126 15.53 -4.11 8.92
C THR A 126 16.76 -4.76 9.53
N GLU A 127 16.55 -5.67 10.48
CA GLU A 127 17.59 -6.19 11.37
C GLU A 127 18.10 -7.57 10.95
N THR A 128 17.33 -8.33 10.15
CA THR A 128 17.71 -9.69 9.75
C THR A 128 18.87 -9.66 8.77
N ASN A 129 19.93 -10.40 9.08
CA ASN A 129 20.97 -10.72 8.10
C ASN A 129 20.38 -11.68 7.05
N PRO A 130 20.65 -11.50 5.74
CA PRO A 130 20.18 -12.43 4.71
C PRO A 130 20.48 -13.92 4.99
N ALA A 131 21.59 -14.24 5.67
CA ALA A 131 21.91 -15.62 6.03
C ALA A 131 20.98 -16.24 7.09
N ASP A 132 20.33 -15.39 7.89
CA ASP A 132 19.42 -15.77 8.98
C ASP A 132 17.95 -15.73 8.57
N TYR A 133 17.67 -15.42 7.29
CA TYR A 133 16.31 -15.31 6.78
C TYR A 133 15.53 -16.62 6.88
N LYS A 134 14.34 -16.52 7.47
CA LYS A 134 13.32 -17.57 7.57
C LYS A 134 12.02 -17.10 6.92
N ALA A 135 11.67 -17.74 5.80
CA ALA A 135 10.39 -17.51 5.13
C ALA A 135 9.19 -17.72 6.07
N SER A 136 9.26 -18.72 6.94
CA SER A 136 8.20 -19.02 7.92
C SER A 136 7.95 -17.88 8.90
N THR A 137 8.97 -17.12 9.29
CA THR A 137 8.81 -15.95 10.16
C THR A 137 8.02 -14.84 9.45
N VAL A 138 8.38 -14.53 8.19
CA VAL A 138 7.65 -13.53 7.40
C VAL A 138 6.20 -13.94 7.19
N ARG A 139 5.96 -15.18 6.75
CA ARG A 139 4.61 -15.69 6.51
C ARG A 139 3.77 -15.68 7.77
N SER A 140 4.30 -16.14 8.90
CA SER A 140 3.56 -16.16 10.16
C SER A 140 3.21 -14.75 10.65
N LEU A 141 4.09 -13.77 10.50
CA LEU A 141 3.79 -12.37 10.85
C LEU A 141 2.71 -11.79 9.94
N ILE A 142 2.78 -12.07 8.63
CA ILE A 142 1.76 -11.65 7.67
C ILE A 142 0.42 -12.30 8.00
N GLU A 143 0.36 -13.62 8.23
CA GLU A 143 -0.87 -14.36 8.56
C GLU A 143 -1.54 -13.84 9.85
N GLN A 144 -0.74 -13.42 10.84
CA GLN A 144 -1.25 -12.81 12.07
C GLN A 144 -1.82 -11.40 11.85
N MET A 145 -1.16 -10.58 11.03
CA MET A 145 -1.50 -9.17 10.81
C MET A 145 -2.62 -8.97 9.78
N ALA A 146 -2.62 -9.79 8.72
CA ALA A 146 -3.36 -9.51 7.51
C ALA A 146 -4.90 -9.50 7.65
N PRO A 147 -5.54 -10.34 8.49
CA PRO A 147 -6.99 -10.29 8.66
C PRO A 147 -7.49 -8.93 9.16
N SER A 148 -6.94 -8.45 10.28
CA SER A 148 -7.32 -7.15 10.85
C SER A 148 -6.86 -5.97 9.99
N PHE A 149 -5.68 -6.08 9.37
CA PHE A 149 -5.21 -5.08 8.41
C PHE A 149 -6.17 -4.92 7.23
N ARG A 150 -6.57 -6.02 6.57
CA ARG A 150 -7.52 -5.96 5.44
C ARG A 150 -8.92 -5.52 5.88
N GLU A 151 -9.37 -5.89 7.07
CA GLU A 151 -10.66 -5.40 7.59
C GLU A 151 -10.63 -3.88 7.76
N HIS A 152 -9.61 -3.37 8.44
CA HIS A 152 -9.37 -1.94 8.62
C HIS A 152 -9.37 -1.18 7.29
N LEU A 153 -8.53 -1.61 6.34
CA LEU A 153 -8.41 -0.93 5.05
C LEU A 153 -9.75 -0.81 4.31
N ALA A 154 -10.70 -1.74 4.52
CA ALA A 154 -12.02 -1.67 3.91
C ALA A 154 -13.00 -0.81 4.72
N ASN A 155 -12.95 -0.89 6.05
CA ASN A 155 -13.81 -0.12 6.95
C ASN A 155 -13.53 1.39 6.83
N GLU A 156 -12.27 1.76 6.64
CA GLU A 156 -11.88 3.15 6.41
C GLU A 156 -12.52 3.74 5.15
N ILE A 157 -12.58 3.00 4.04
CA ILE A 157 -13.21 3.51 2.81
C ILE A 157 -14.67 3.88 3.05
N THR A 158 -15.38 3.06 3.84
CA THR A 158 -16.76 3.33 4.23
C THR A 158 -16.87 4.55 5.13
N SER A 159 -15.95 4.68 6.10
CA SER A 159 -15.91 5.80 7.04
C SER A 159 -15.62 7.13 6.33
N LEU A 160 -14.64 7.14 5.43
CA LEU A 160 -14.30 8.30 4.62
C LEU A 160 -15.44 8.72 3.68
N ALA A 161 -16.08 7.75 3.01
CA ALA A 161 -17.23 8.03 2.15
C ALA A 161 -18.41 8.62 2.94
N SER A 162 -18.61 8.19 4.19
CA SER A 162 -19.68 8.69 5.06
C SER A 162 -19.51 10.16 5.47
N MET A 163 -18.36 10.78 5.15
CA MET A 163 -18.13 12.22 5.33
C MET A 163 -18.79 13.08 4.24
N GLU A 164 -19.49 12.49 3.27
CA GLU A 164 -20.23 13.19 2.20
C GLU A 164 -21.15 14.35 2.68
N PRO A 165 -21.81 14.28 3.85
CA PRO A 165 -22.66 15.38 4.32
C PRO A 165 -21.92 16.64 4.78
N TYR A 166 -20.58 16.64 4.86
CA TYR A 166 -19.77 17.72 5.42
C TYR A 166 -19.06 18.57 4.33
N ASP A 167 -18.26 19.56 4.74
CA ASP A 167 -17.58 20.49 3.83
C ASP A 167 -16.50 19.78 2.98
N GLY A 168 -16.89 19.32 1.79
CA GLY A 168 -16.03 18.64 0.84
C GLY A 168 -14.74 19.39 0.49
N PRO A 169 -14.78 20.67 0.07
CA PRO A 169 -13.57 21.45 -0.21
C PRO A 169 -12.59 21.54 0.96
N ALA A 170 -13.10 21.68 2.20
CA ALA A 170 -12.24 21.69 3.38
C ALA A 170 -11.62 20.31 3.67
N LEU A 171 -12.38 19.23 3.51
CA LEU A 171 -11.87 17.85 3.59
C LEU A 171 -10.79 17.60 2.53
N LEU A 172 -11.02 18.00 1.29
CA LEU A 172 -10.04 17.83 0.21
C LEU A 172 -8.73 18.57 0.48
N LYS A 173 -8.82 19.74 1.11
CA LYS A 173 -7.62 20.48 1.52
C LYS A 173 -6.80 19.67 2.53
N VAL A 174 -7.44 19.12 3.56
CA VAL A 174 -6.78 18.28 4.57
C VAL A 174 -6.10 17.08 3.91
N TYR A 175 -6.82 16.38 3.02
CA TYR A 175 -6.28 15.23 2.29
C TYR A 175 -5.03 15.60 1.47
N LYS A 176 -5.08 16.67 0.68
CA LYS A 176 -3.95 17.13 -0.14
C LYS A 176 -2.74 17.58 0.69
N ASP A 177 -2.98 18.22 1.84
CA ASP A 177 -1.89 18.60 2.75
C ASP A 177 -1.20 17.35 3.31
N CYS A 178 -1.96 16.30 3.63
CA CYS A 178 -1.40 15.01 4.06
C CYS A 178 -0.65 14.30 2.91
N GLU A 179 -1.19 14.27 1.69
CA GLU A 179 -0.48 13.72 0.53
C GLU A 179 0.86 14.43 0.28
N ALA A 180 0.89 15.75 0.44
CA ALA A 180 2.10 16.54 0.31
C ALA A 180 3.14 16.18 1.40
N GLU A 181 2.71 15.89 2.63
CA GLU A 181 3.57 15.39 3.69
C GLU A 181 4.12 13.99 3.37
N ALA A 182 3.25 13.06 2.97
CA ALA A 182 3.64 11.71 2.54
C ALA A 182 4.64 11.75 1.36
N GLY A 183 4.51 12.72 0.46
CA GLY A 183 5.42 12.95 -0.65
C GLY A 183 6.86 13.32 -0.27
N LYS A 184 7.15 13.62 1.00
CA LYS A 184 8.50 13.93 1.51
C LYS A 184 9.36 12.70 1.82
N GLN A 185 8.78 11.49 1.80
CA GLN A 185 9.52 10.25 2.04
C GLN A 185 10.64 10.01 0.99
N ASP A 186 11.55 9.07 1.25
CA ASP A 186 12.71 8.80 0.38
C ASP A 186 12.27 8.49 -1.06
N LYS A 187 12.62 9.40 -1.97
CA LYS A 187 12.29 9.33 -3.39
C LYS A 187 12.89 8.13 -4.09
N ASN A 188 13.93 7.51 -3.53
CA ASN A 188 14.55 6.29 -4.05
C ASN A 188 13.85 5.00 -3.60
N VAL A 189 12.88 5.10 -2.69
CA VAL A 189 12.21 3.96 -2.07
C VAL A 189 10.71 4.00 -2.37
N ILE A 190 10.03 5.05 -1.92
CA ILE A 190 8.56 5.09 -1.93
C ILE A 190 8.00 5.21 -3.36
N PRO A 191 8.40 6.16 -4.21
CA PRO A 191 7.86 6.24 -5.56
C PRO A 191 8.11 4.99 -6.42
N PRO A 192 9.33 4.39 -6.47
CA PRO A 192 9.52 3.14 -7.20
C PRO A 192 8.62 2.00 -6.70
N MET A 193 8.47 1.88 -5.38
CA MET A 193 7.65 0.84 -4.78
C MET A 193 6.16 1.06 -5.08
N VAL A 194 5.61 2.23 -4.75
CA VAL A 194 4.19 2.55 -4.94
C VAL A 194 3.78 2.38 -6.40
N LEU A 195 4.57 2.89 -7.35
CA LEU A 195 4.26 2.75 -8.77
C LEU A 195 4.31 1.29 -9.26
N GLY A 196 5.17 0.45 -8.70
CA GLY A 196 5.21 -0.98 -9.04
C GLY A 196 4.22 -1.84 -8.23
N LEU A 197 3.62 -1.32 -7.16
CA LEU A 197 2.49 -1.94 -6.46
C LEU A 197 1.14 -1.58 -7.11
N ARG A 198 1.09 -0.45 -7.81
CA ARG A 198 -0.09 0.02 -8.53
C ARG A 198 -0.41 -0.87 -9.74
N ASP A 199 -1.70 -1.07 -9.99
CA ASP A 199 -2.24 -1.59 -11.24
C ASP A 199 -3.17 -0.55 -11.88
N ILE A 200 -2.81 -0.04 -13.06
CA ILE A 200 -3.61 0.96 -13.79
C ILE A 200 -4.82 0.36 -14.51
N THR A 201 -4.98 -0.96 -14.51
CA THR A 201 -6.08 -1.68 -15.18
C THR A 201 -7.21 -2.07 -14.24
N PHE A 202 -6.99 -1.96 -12.93
CA PHE A 202 -7.96 -2.32 -11.90
C PHE A 202 -9.30 -1.60 -12.12
N GLU A 203 -10.39 -2.36 -12.11
CA GLU A 203 -11.79 -1.89 -12.21
C GLU A 203 -12.14 -1.01 -13.41
N GLY A 204 -11.46 -1.18 -14.55
CA GLY A 204 -11.67 -0.35 -15.75
C GLY A 204 -10.65 0.77 -15.89
N GLY A 205 -9.74 0.86 -14.93
CA GLY A 205 -8.50 1.61 -15.00
C GLY A 205 -8.52 2.90 -14.19
N ASN A 206 -7.32 3.38 -13.86
CA ASN A 206 -7.13 4.52 -12.98
C ASN A 206 -5.85 5.31 -13.30
N GLN A 207 -5.75 6.50 -12.73
CA GLN A 207 -4.59 7.39 -12.83
C GLN A 207 -3.92 7.63 -11.46
N TRP A 208 -4.30 6.87 -10.43
CA TRP A 208 -3.70 6.98 -9.10
C TRP A 208 -2.25 6.49 -9.13
N PRO A 209 -1.31 6.98 -8.30
CA PRO A 209 -1.35 8.33 -7.80
C PRO A 209 -1.23 9.30 -8.99
N ALA A 210 -1.93 10.44 -8.90
CA ALA A 210 -1.82 11.49 -9.90
C ALA A 210 -0.41 12.10 -9.84
N MET A 211 0.45 11.71 -10.78
CA MET A 211 1.83 12.19 -10.83
C MET A 211 1.97 13.42 -11.74
N PRO A 212 2.81 14.41 -11.39
CA PRO A 212 3.15 15.47 -12.31
C PRO A 212 3.77 14.90 -13.61
N PRO A 213 3.59 15.56 -14.76
CA PRO A 213 4.13 15.10 -16.04
C PRO A 213 5.61 14.73 -15.94
N PHE A 214 6.00 13.66 -16.62
CA PHE A 214 7.36 13.09 -16.64
C PHE A 214 7.90 12.52 -15.31
N SER A 215 7.21 12.68 -14.18
CA SER A 215 7.70 12.17 -12.88
C SER A 215 7.95 10.67 -12.89
N THR A 216 7.06 9.87 -13.51
CA THR A 216 7.24 8.42 -13.69
C THR A 216 8.55 8.07 -14.41
N HIS A 217 9.02 8.91 -15.33
CA HIS A 217 10.28 8.70 -16.04
C HIS A 217 11.47 8.92 -15.10
N PHE A 218 11.44 9.94 -14.25
CA PHE A 218 12.47 10.12 -13.22
C PHE A 218 12.48 8.99 -12.21
N VAL A 219 11.29 8.50 -11.81
CA VAL A 219 11.19 7.33 -10.94
C VAL A 219 11.83 6.12 -11.60
N HIS A 220 11.48 5.82 -12.85
CA HIS A 220 11.99 4.65 -13.55
C HIS A 220 13.49 4.74 -13.84
N TYR A 221 13.95 5.85 -14.41
CA TYR A 221 15.31 5.98 -14.91
C TYR A 221 16.33 6.45 -13.87
N LEU A 222 15.93 7.10 -12.78
CA LEU A 222 16.86 7.58 -11.75
C LEU A 222 16.63 6.88 -10.41
N PHE A 223 15.46 7.07 -9.82
CA PHE A 223 15.22 6.70 -8.42
C PHE A 223 15.16 5.18 -8.20
N ALA A 224 14.58 4.43 -9.13
CA ALA A 224 14.48 2.98 -9.02
C ALA A 224 15.85 2.27 -9.05
N ARG A 225 16.92 2.92 -9.52
CA ARG A 225 18.25 2.30 -9.65
C ARG A 225 18.86 1.89 -8.31
N LYS A 226 18.66 2.68 -7.25
CA LYS A 226 19.30 2.47 -5.93
C LYS A 226 18.97 1.10 -5.32
N HIS A 227 17.73 0.64 -5.52
CA HIS A 227 17.21 -0.62 -4.97
C HIS A 227 16.62 -1.51 -6.07
N ALA A 228 17.18 -1.47 -7.28
CA ALA A 228 16.64 -2.17 -8.45
C ALA A 228 16.40 -3.67 -8.21
N GLY A 229 17.26 -4.32 -7.41
CA GLY A 229 17.09 -5.71 -7.00
C GLY A 229 15.77 -5.98 -6.27
N ALA A 230 15.40 -5.11 -5.33
CA ALA A 230 14.16 -5.19 -4.55
C ALA A 230 12.91 -4.96 -5.42
N TRP A 231 13.02 -4.15 -6.47
CA TRP A 231 11.88 -3.83 -7.33
C TRP A 231 11.49 -4.97 -8.27
N ARG A 232 12.23 -6.08 -8.30
CA ARG A 232 11.84 -7.31 -9.02
C ARG A 232 10.67 -8.04 -8.36
N PHE A 233 10.43 -7.81 -7.06
CA PHE A 233 9.33 -8.42 -6.32
C PHE A 233 7.97 -7.75 -6.57
N LEU A 234 7.96 -6.58 -7.20
CA LEU A 234 6.76 -5.79 -7.43
C LEU A 234 5.85 -6.44 -8.50
N PRO A 235 4.52 -6.47 -8.29
CA PRO A 235 3.54 -7.12 -9.17
C PRO A 235 3.17 -6.29 -10.41
N SER A 236 3.70 -5.09 -10.56
CA SER A 236 3.55 -4.27 -11.76
C SER A 236 4.90 -3.63 -12.14
N ASP A 237 4.99 -3.17 -13.39
CA ASP A 237 6.08 -2.29 -13.80
C ASP A 237 5.88 -0.86 -13.28
N THR A 238 6.87 0.03 -13.46
CA THR A 238 6.80 1.44 -13.00
C THR A 238 5.67 2.26 -13.66
N TRP A 239 5.09 1.76 -14.76
CA TRP A 239 3.99 2.39 -15.48
C TRP A 239 2.64 1.88 -14.97
N GLY A 240 2.65 0.83 -14.15
CA GLY A 240 1.50 0.22 -13.52
C GLY A 240 0.89 -0.91 -14.35
N ASN A 241 1.57 -1.41 -15.38
CA ASN A 241 1.12 -2.60 -16.08
C ASN A 241 1.36 -3.84 -15.21
N PRO A 242 0.32 -4.66 -14.96
CA PRO A 242 0.46 -5.92 -14.25
C PRO A 242 1.52 -6.84 -14.86
N ARG A 243 2.28 -7.52 -14.00
CA ARG A 243 3.23 -8.56 -14.42
C ARG A 243 3.24 -9.71 -13.42
N PRO A 244 3.50 -10.96 -13.86
CA PRO A 244 3.62 -12.09 -12.95
C PRO A 244 4.74 -11.89 -11.93
N LEU A 245 4.57 -12.44 -10.73
CA LEU A 245 5.59 -12.36 -9.68
C LEU A 245 6.86 -13.11 -10.12
N ALA A 246 8.03 -12.45 -9.95
CA ALA A 246 9.30 -12.98 -10.44
C ALA A 246 9.65 -14.33 -9.80
N PHE A 247 9.28 -14.52 -8.53
CA PHE A 247 9.58 -15.71 -7.75
C PHE A 247 8.33 -16.51 -7.37
N GLY A 248 7.12 -16.07 -7.73
CA GLY A 248 5.88 -16.76 -7.36
C GLY A 248 5.76 -18.13 -8.03
N LYS A 249 5.26 -19.12 -7.28
CA LYS A 249 4.88 -20.45 -7.78
C LYS A 249 3.46 -20.80 -7.40
#